data_AF-A0A3C1SRS3-F1
#
_entry.id   AF-A0A3C1SRS3-F1
#
_cell.length_a   1.000
_cell.length_b   1.000
_cell.length_c   1.000
_cell.angle_alpha   90.00
_cell.angle_beta   90.00
_cell.angle_gamma   90.00
#
_symmetry.space_group_name_H-M   'P 1'
#
loop_
_entity.id
_entity.type
_entity.pdbx_description
1 polymer ?
#
loop_
_entity_poly.entity_id
_entity_poly.type
_entity_poly.pdbx_seq_one_letter_code
_entity_poly.pdbx_strand_id
1 'polypeptide(L)' 'QCPQEPRRAAWARLARDLPAAALERATQVVPLAEVPRLAEAILAGQVRGRVVVDPNA' A
#
# COMPACT_ATOMS: atom_id res chain seq x y z
N GLN A 1 12.41 -18.85 -1.83
CA GLN A 1 11.20 -18.88 -0.96
C GLN A 1 11.41 -17.91 0.19
N CYS A 2 10.39 -17.14 0.58
CA CYS A 2 10.46 -16.26 1.75
C CYS A 2 9.83 -17.01 2.95
N PRO A 3 10.60 -17.47 3.96
CA PRO A 3 10.08 -18.35 5.02
C PRO A 3 8.96 -17.71 5.84
N GLN A 4 8.04 -18.53 6.35
CA GLN A 4 6.79 -18.04 6.99
C GLN A 4 7.05 -17.30 8.31
N GLU A 5 8.00 -17.77 9.12
CA GLU A 5 8.34 -17.19 10.41
C GLU A 5 8.91 -15.77 10.31
N PRO A 6 9.93 -15.48 9.48
CA PRO A 6 10.39 -14.12 9.21
C PRO A 6 9.27 -13.16 8.77
N ARG A 7 8.34 -13.66 7.96
CA ARG A 7 7.19 -12.86 7.48
C ARG A 7 6.25 -12.49 8.62
N ARG A 8 5.92 -13.44 9.49
CA ARG A 8 5.09 -13.20 10.68
C ARG A 8 5.74 -12.18 11.61
N ALA A 9 7.05 -12.32 11.86
CA ALA A 9 7.79 -11.36 12.67
C ALA A 9 7.77 -9.95 12.05
N ALA A 10 7.96 -9.82 10.74
CA ALA A 10 7.92 -8.54 10.04
C ALA A 10 6.53 -7.87 10.14
N TRP A 11 5.45 -8.63 9.94
CA TRP A 11 4.08 -8.10 10.09
C TRP A 11 3.77 -7.66 11.52
N ALA A 12 4.19 -8.44 12.52
CA ALA A 12 4.02 -8.07 13.93
C ALA A 12 4.76 -6.76 14.26
N ARG A 13 5.96 -6.55 13.70
CA ARG A 13 6.68 -5.29 13.83
C ARG A 13 5.97 -4.14 13.13
N LEU A 14 5.50 -4.33 11.89
CA LEU A 14 4.75 -3.31 11.16
C LEU A 14 3.52 -2.84 11.96
N ALA A 15 2.74 -3.77 12.50
CA ALA A 15 1.54 -3.44 13.29
C ALA A 15 1.86 -2.65 14.57
N ARG A 16 3.02 -2.91 15.20
CA ARG A 16 3.44 -2.22 16.42
C ARG A 16 4.11 -0.87 16.14
N ASP A 17 4.96 -0.82 15.12
CA ASP A 17 5.91 0.27 14.89
C ASP A 17 5.36 1.31 13.89
N LEU A 18 4.33 0.99 13.11
CA LEU A 18 3.69 1.92 12.16
C LEU A 18 2.39 2.51 12.75
N PRO A 19 2.35 3.82 13.08
CA PRO A 19 1.14 4.44 13.57
C PRO A 19 0.03 4.47 12.50
N ALA A 20 -1.18 4.02 12.85
CA ALA A 20 -2.32 4.00 11.92
C ALA A 20 -2.59 5.38 11.30
N ALA A 21 -2.57 6.45 12.10
CA ALA A 21 -2.79 7.80 11.60
C ALA A 21 -1.73 8.27 10.57
N ALA A 22 -0.50 7.77 10.66
CA ALA A 22 0.54 8.09 9.68
C ALA A 22 0.32 7.33 8.36
N LEU A 23 -0.14 6.08 8.45
CA LEU A 23 -0.52 5.28 7.30
C LEU A 23 -1.72 5.91 6.56
N GLU A 24 -2.79 6.27 7.28
CA GLU A 24 -3.97 6.92 6.70
C GLU A 24 -3.62 8.20 5.94
N ARG A 25 -2.78 9.08 6.51
CA ARG A 25 -2.33 10.31 5.83
C ARG A 25 -1.52 10.04 4.55
N ALA A 26 -0.91 8.88 4.43
CA ALA A 26 -0.12 8.48 3.27
C ALA A 26 -0.92 7.64 2.28
N THR A 27 -2.19 7.33 2.57
CA THR A 27 -3.03 6.44 1.77
C THR A 27 -4.05 7.20 0.93
N GLN A 28 -4.15 6.83 -0.35
CA GLN A 28 -5.21 7.24 -1.25
C GLN A 28 -5.98 6.00 -1.71
N VAL A 29 -7.30 6.00 -1.56
CA VAL A 29 -8.17 4.92 -2.05
C VAL A 29 -8.67 5.26 -3.45
N VAL A 30 -8.60 4.29 -4.36
CA VAL A 30 -9.04 4.44 -5.77
C VAL A 30 -9.85 3.21 -6.21
N PRO A 31 -10.82 3.36 -7.12
CA PRO A 31 -11.52 2.22 -7.69
C PRO A 31 -10.60 1.42 -8.62
N LEU A 32 -10.93 0.16 -8.87
CA LEU A 32 -10.17 -0.72 -9.77
C LEU A 32 -9.98 -0.14 -11.18
N ALA A 33 -10.95 0.65 -11.67
CA ALA A 33 -10.89 1.29 -12.98
C ALA A 33 -9.73 2.29 -13.15
N GLU A 34 -9.21 2.86 -12.06
CA GLU A 34 -8.12 3.84 -12.09
C GLU A 34 -6.73 3.20 -12.17
N VAL A 35 -6.63 1.88 -12.01
CA VAL A 35 -5.35 1.15 -11.97
C VAL A 35 -4.48 1.36 -13.22
N PRO A 36 -5.00 1.31 -14.47
CA PRO A 36 -4.17 1.52 -15.65
C PRO A 36 -3.48 2.90 -15.66
N ARG A 37 -4.25 3.96 -15.38
CA ARG A 37 -3.73 5.33 -15.32
C ARG A 37 -2.69 5.50 -14.20
N LEU A 38 -2.94 4.89 -13.04
CA LEU A 38 -2.01 4.96 -11.90
C LEU A 38 -0.76 4.13 -12.13
N ALA A 39 -0.83 3.00 -12.83
CA ALA A 39 0.34 2.20 -13.17
C ALA A 39 1.32 3.02 -14.03
N GLU A 40 0.81 3.74 -15.04
CA GLU A 40 1.63 4.67 -15.85
C GLU A 40 2.28 5.76 -14.98
N ALA A 41 1.49 6.39 -14.09
CA ALA A 41 2.00 7.41 -13.18
C ALA A 41 3.04 6.88 -12.18
N ILE A 42 2.90 5.64 -11.69
CA ILE A 42 3.86 4.98 -10.79
C ILE A 42 5.19 4.77 -11.54
N LEU A 43 5.14 4.26 -12.77
CA LEU A 43 6.33 4.05 -13.59
C LEU A 43 7.03 5.38 -13.95
N ALA A 44 6.26 6.45 -14.12
CA ALA A 44 6.79 7.80 -14.32
C ALA A 44 7.30 8.48 -13.03
N GLY A 45 7.19 7.83 -11.86
CA GLY A 45 7.60 8.40 -10.57
C GLY A 45 6.71 9.54 -10.08
N GLN A 46 5.48 9.65 -10.59
CA GLN A 46 4.53 10.73 -10.30
C GLN A 46 3.59 10.40 -9.15
N VAL A 47 3.72 9.22 -8.54
CA VAL A 47 2.91 8.81 -7.38
C VAL A 47 3.69 8.95 -6.09
N ARG A 48 3.08 9.61 -5.11
CA ARG A 48 3.61 9.79 -3.76
C ARG A 48 2.73 9.05 -2.76
N GLY A 49 3.35 8.37 -1.80
CA GLY A 49 2.63 7.67 -0.73
C GLY A 49 2.19 6.26 -1.14
N ARG A 50 0.98 5.88 -0.75
CA ARG A 50 0.42 4.54 -0.94
C ARG A 50 -0.96 4.62 -1.57
N VAL A 51 -1.16 3.90 -2.67
CA VAL A 51 -2.48 3.72 -3.28
C VAL A 51 -3.09 2.40 -2.78
N VAL A 52 -4.33 2.44 -2.31
CA VAL A 52 -5.15 1.28 -1.98
C VAL A 52 -6.24 1.18 -3.02
N VAL A 53 -6.33 0.02 -3.67
CA VAL A 53 -7.37 -0.23 -4.67
C VAL A 53 -8.55 -0.87 -3.96
N ASP A 54 -9.71 -0.24 -4.06
CA ASP A 54 -10.98 -0.84 -3.65
C ASP A 54 -11.60 -1.57 -4.86
N PRO A 55 -11.70 -2.91 -4.84
CA PRO A 55 -12.30 -3.67 -5.93
C PRO A 55 -13.83 -3.61 -5.95
N ASN A 56 -14.48 -3.08 -4.91
CA ASN A 56 -15.94 -3.01 -4.78
C ASN A 56 -16.52 -1.60 -4.95
N ALA A 57 -15.65 -0.60 -5.18
CA ALA A 57 -16.02 0.80 -5.40
C ALA A 57 -16.48 1.07 -6.84
#